data_AF-A0A7X6V6A7-F1
#
_entry.id   AF-A0A7X6V6A7-F1
#
_cell.length_a   1.000
_cell.length_b   1.000
_cell.length_c   1.000
_cell.angle_alpha   90.00
_cell.angle_beta   90.00
_cell.angle_gamma   90.00
#
_symmetry.space_group_name_H-M   'P 1'
#
loop_
_entity.id
_entity.type
_entity.pdbx_description
1 polymer ?
#
loop_
_entity_poly.entity_id
_entity_poly.type
_entity_poly.pdbx_seq_one_letter_code
_entity_poly.pdbx_strand_id
1 'polypeptide(L)'
;AAGYADLVAKVTAGADWIIADQICGDIEPILEIPWRMVQHPLESWINRPFELKNGDSKAFAALFEGLTLSGFAMQAADSSRPASGCEHMFSHIWEMSGVKKEDGTAPSHGFMVGIGTLTATVIMDSFFSKPFTHSDIEEALLRYPAWEERENMIRGLFGEGELFNKILDECRVKHLEKDALAERLALIADSFEELHERVGRQLMPVPRLREMLRVAGCPSTTEEIGITPQRCAATTIAAQMLRSRYTVLDLVYETGRLHEAVTDVASFWDD
;
A
#
# COMPACT_ATOMS: atom_id res chain seq x y z
N ALA A 1 8.78 -18.48 -3.41
CA ALA A 1 7.50 -17.85 -3.76
C ALA A 1 7.09 -16.82 -2.71
N ALA A 2 6.57 -17.21 -1.52
CA ALA A 2 6.04 -16.23 -0.55
C ALA A 2 7.02 -15.10 -0.17
N GLY A 3 8.27 -15.42 0.18
CA GLY A 3 9.27 -14.40 0.47
C GLY A 3 9.65 -13.51 -0.72
N TYR A 4 9.47 -13.99 -1.95
CA TYR A 4 9.69 -13.17 -3.14
C TYR A 4 8.57 -12.15 -3.34
N ALA A 5 7.31 -12.57 -3.18
CA ALA A 5 6.17 -11.66 -3.23
C ALA A 5 6.27 -10.57 -2.14
N ASP A 6 6.71 -10.94 -0.94
CA ASP A 6 7.03 -9.98 0.13
C ASP A 6 8.16 -9.02 -0.25
N LEU A 7 9.21 -9.49 -0.95
CA LEU A 7 10.31 -8.63 -1.39
C LEU A 7 9.87 -7.66 -2.51
N VAL A 8 9.02 -8.10 -3.44
CA VAL A 8 8.46 -7.25 -4.51
C VAL A 8 7.64 -6.09 -3.94
N ALA A 9 7.00 -6.29 -2.78
CA ALA A 9 6.25 -5.26 -2.05
C ALA A 9 7.03 -3.98 -1.74
N LYS A 10 8.37 -4.07 -1.72
CA LYS A 10 9.24 -2.92 -1.42
C LYS A 10 9.12 -1.84 -2.51
N VAL A 11 8.64 -2.20 -3.71
CA VAL A 11 8.32 -1.26 -4.80
C VAL A 11 7.25 -0.26 -4.33
N THR A 12 6.09 -0.75 -3.88
CA THR A 12 4.99 0.11 -3.43
C THR A 12 5.24 0.69 -2.05
N ALA A 13 5.94 -0.02 -1.15
CA ALA A 13 6.34 0.54 0.14
C ALA A 13 7.26 1.78 -0.04
N GLY A 14 8.19 1.72 -1.01
CA GLY A 14 9.02 2.86 -1.37
C GLY A 14 8.21 4.02 -1.95
N ALA A 15 7.24 3.74 -2.82
CA ALA A 15 6.35 4.74 -3.38
C ALA A 15 5.47 5.42 -2.31
N ASP A 16 4.90 4.65 -1.39
CA ASP A 16 4.17 5.19 -0.24
C ASP A 16 5.05 6.06 0.66
N TRP A 17 6.33 5.71 0.81
CA TRP A 17 7.27 6.53 1.58
C TRP A 17 7.59 7.85 0.88
N ILE A 18 7.72 7.86 -0.45
CA ILE A 18 7.85 9.10 -1.24
C ILE A 18 6.62 10.01 -1.03
N ILE A 19 5.42 9.44 -1.06
CA ILE A 19 4.17 10.18 -0.82
C ILE A 19 4.19 10.83 0.56
N ALA A 20 4.49 10.06 1.61
CA ALA A 20 4.48 10.61 2.96
C ALA A 20 5.61 11.59 3.24
N ASP A 21 6.80 11.37 2.68
CA ASP A 21 7.92 12.31 2.76
C ASP A 21 7.54 13.69 2.21
N GLN A 22 6.84 13.71 1.07
CA GLN A 22 6.40 14.95 0.44
C GLN A 22 5.24 15.62 1.21
N ILE A 23 4.24 14.84 1.65
CA ILE A 23 2.97 15.38 2.17
C ILE A 23 2.98 15.59 3.70
N CYS A 24 3.72 14.74 4.43
CA CYS A 24 3.86 14.83 5.88
C CYS A 24 5.16 15.53 6.31
N GLY A 25 6.07 15.81 5.38
CA GLY A 25 7.33 16.48 5.65
C GLY A 25 8.15 15.78 6.73
N ASP A 26 8.61 16.55 7.73
CA ASP A 26 9.47 16.09 8.83
C ASP A 26 8.83 15.00 9.74
N ILE A 27 7.54 14.70 9.58
CA ILE A 27 6.86 13.64 10.35
C ILE A 27 7.26 12.25 9.83
N GLU A 28 7.37 12.08 8.50
CA GLU A 28 7.70 10.79 7.87
C GLU A 28 8.79 10.92 6.78
N PRO A 29 9.94 11.56 7.07
CA PRO A 29 10.95 11.81 6.06
C PRO A 29 11.57 10.51 5.55
N ILE A 30 12.03 10.52 4.30
CA ILE A 30 12.89 9.45 3.79
C ILE A 30 14.22 9.48 4.53
N LEU A 31 14.51 8.40 5.25
CA LEU A 31 15.79 8.20 5.91
C LEU A 31 16.78 7.64 4.90
N GLU A 32 17.85 8.40 4.63
CA GLU A 32 18.80 8.09 3.56
C GLU A 32 19.42 6.70 3.68
N ILE A 33 19.86 6.30 4.89
CA ILE A 33 20.52 5.01 5.10
C ILE A 33 19.53 3.85 4.84
N PRO A 34 18.36 3.75 5.52
CA PRO A 34 17.39 2.69 5.22
C PRO A 34 16.90 2.69 3.76
N TRP A 35 16.71 3.86 3.15
CA TRP A 35 16.33 3.97 1.74
C TRP A 35 17.39 3.34 0.82
N ARG A 36 18.66 3.73 0.98
CA ARG A 36 19.77 3.18 0.20
C ARG A 36 19.95 1.67 0.40
N MET A 37 19.65 1.17 1.61
CA MET A 37 19.75 -0.26 1.91
C MET A 37 18.74 -1.11 1.16
N VAL A 38 17.53 -0.58 0.89
CA VAL A 38 16.43 -1.37 0.31
C VAL A 38 16.14 -0.95 -1.13
N GLN A 39 15.87 0.33 -1.36
CA GLN A 39 15.26 0.82 -2.61
C GLN A 39 16.27 0.85 -3.76
N HIS A 40 17.51 1.26 -3.51
CA HIS A 40 18.56 1.30 -4.54
C HIS A 40 18.89 -0.08 -5.15
N PRO A 41 19.13 -1.13 -4.35
CA PRO A 41 19.43 -2.47 -4.89
C PRO A 41 18.18 -3.28 -5.29
N LEU A 42 16.96 -2.81 -4.97
CA LEU A 42 15.72 -3.58 -5.07
C LEU A 42 15.55 -4.28 -6.42
N GLU A 43 15.70 -3.55 -7.53
CA GLU A 43 15.49 -4.12 -8.87
C GLU A 43 16.43 -5.30 -9.15
N SER A 44 17.67 -5.26 -8.64
CA SER A 44 18.64 -6.35 -8.82
C SER A 44 18.25 -7.63 -8.07
N TRP A 45 17.42 -7.52 -7.03
CA TRP A 45 16.94 -8.66 -6.26
C TRP A 45 15.69 -9.31 -6.86
N ILE A 46 14.85 -8.52 -7.52
CA ILE A 46 13.54 -8.99 -7.99
C ILE A 46 13.51 -9.28 -9.50
N ASN A 47 14.50 -8.88 -10.30
CA ASN A 47 14.45 -9.00 -11.76
C ASN A 47 14.69 -10.40 -12.34
N ARG A 48 14.88 -11.46 -11.52
CA ARG A 48 15.11 -12.86 -11.97
C ARG A 48 14.09 -13.87 -11.42
N PRO A 49 12.77 -13.64 -11.58
CA PRO A 49 11.73 -14.50 -11.01
C PRO A 49 11.73 -15.91 -11.60
N PHE A 50 12.07 -16.05 -12.89
CA PHE A 50 12.09 -17.35 -13.58
C PHE A 50 13.22 -18.22 -13.04
N GLU A 51 14.43 -17.67 -12.93
CA GLU A 51 15.58 -18.40 -12.39
C GLU A 51 15.39 -18.73 -10.92
N LEU A 52 14.78 -17.82 -10.14
CA LEU A 52 14.41 -18.09 -8.76
C LEU A 52 13.46 -19.29 -8.65
N LYS A 53 12.41 -19.37 -9.48
CA LYS A 53 11.49 -20.52 -9.49
C LYS A 53 12.20 -21.82 -9.86
N ASN A 54 13.21 -21.76 -10.72
CA ASN A 54 13.96 -22.93 -11.20
C ASN A 54 15.15 -23.33 -10.31
N GLY A 55 15.32 -22.74 -9.12
CA GLY A 55 16.39 -23.16 -8.20
C GLY A 55 17.74 -22.47 -8.39
N ASP A 56 17.84 -21.38 -9.16
CA ASP A 56 19.12 -20.72 -9.42
C ASP A 56 19.72 -20.14 -8.15
N SER A 57 20.92 -20.60 -7.80
CA SER A 57 21.64 -20.19 -6.58
C SER A 57 21.84 -18.67 -6.46
N LYS A 58 22.09 -17.96 -7.57
CA LYS A 58 22.29 -16.50 -7.55
C LYS A 58 20.98 -15.76 -7.33
N ALA A 59 19.90 -16.19 -7.97
CA ALA A 59 18.57 -15.61 -7.73
C ALA A 59 18.10 -15.84 -6.29
N PHE A 60 18.37 -17.02 -5.73
CA PHE A 60 18.11 -17.30 -4.31
C PHE A 60 18.95 -16.44 -3.36
N ALA A 61 20.23 -16.23 -3.67
CA ALA A 61 21.10 -15.35 -2.89
C ALA A 61 20.58 -13.91 -2.89
N ALA A 62 20.14 -13.41 -4.05
CA ALA A 62 19.56 -12.06 -4.18
C ALA A 62 18.27 -11.90 -3.36
N LEU A 63 17.39 -12.91 -3.38
CA LEU A 63 16.19 -12.95 -2.52
C LEU A 63 16.58 -12.90 -1.03
N PHE A 64 17.53 -13.73 -0.61
CA PHE A 64 17.97 -13.79 0.78
C PHE A 64 18.59 -12.45 1.22
N GLU A 65 19.44 -11.86 0.38
CA GLU A 65 20.06 -10.56 0.61
C GLU A 65 19.01 -9.46 0.75
N GLY A 66 18.06 -9.37 -0.18
CA GLY A 66 17.01 -8.35 -0.15
C GLY A 66 16.11 -8.43 1.08
N LEU A 67 15.71 -9.63 1.49
CA LEU A 67 14.93 -9.84 2.72
C LEU A 67 15.75 -9.50 3.98
N THR A 68 17.03 -9.87 4.01
CA THR A 68 17.93 -9.58 5.13
C THR A 68 18.16 -8.08 5.29
N LEU A 69 18.46 -7.38 4.18
CA LEU A 69 18.67 -5.93 4.19
C LEU A 69 17.38 -5.16 4.49
N SER A 70 16.21 -5.66 4.08
CA SER A 70 14.92 -5.12 4.51
C SER A 70 14.79 -5.18 6.04
N GLY A 71 15.18 -6.29 6.66
CA GLY A 71 15.21 -6.44 8.12
C GLY A 71 16.15 -5.43 8.80
N PHE A 72 17.38 -5.28 8.30
CA PHE A 72 18.34 -4.32 8.84
C PHE A 72 17.90 -2.86 8.63
N ALA A 73 17.29 -2.55 7.49
CA ALA A 73 16.77 -1.22 7.21
C ALA A 73 15.64 -0.85 8.17
N MET A 74 14.73 -1.80 8.48
CA MET A 74 13.69 -1.57 9.48
C MET A 74 14.27 -1.30 10.88
N GLN A 75 15.32 -2.02 11.26
CA GLN A 75 16.03 -1.77 12.53
C GLN A 75 16.72 -0.41 12.54
N ALA A 76 17.37 -0.03 11.42
CA ALA A 76 18.03 1.27 11.29
C ALA A 76 17.03 2.45 11.28
N ALA A 77 15.80 2.22 10.81
CA ALA A 77 14.73 3.21 10.78
C ALA A 77 13.86 3.23 12.05
N ASP A 78 14.07 2.29 12.97
CA ASP A 78 13.15 1.99 14.10
C ASP A 78 11.67 1.91 13.67
N SER A 79 11.44 1.34 12.48
CA SER A 79 10.15 1.42 11.80
C SER A 79 10.09 0.43 10.65
N SER A 80 8.90 -0.12 10.37
CA SER A 80 8.70 -0.97 9.19
C SER A 80 8.71 -0.21 7.87
N ARG A 81 8.78 1.13 7.88
CA ARG A 81 8.59 2.02 6.72
C ARG A 81 9.44 1.66 5.49
N PRO A 82 10.71 1.27 5.60
CA PRO A 82 11.51 0.90 4.44
C PRO A 82 11.00 -0.34 3.68
N ALA A 83 10.16 -1.16 4.33
CA ALA A 83 9.77 -2.48 3.84
C ALA A 83 8.24 -2.70 3.79
N SER A 84 7.43 -1.76 4.28
CA SER A 84 5.99 -1.93 4.49
C SER A 84 5.23 -0.60 4.33
N GLY A 85 4.36 -0.57 3.31
CA GLY A 85 3.35 0.44 3.03
C GLY A 85 1.92 -0.14 3.09
N CYS A 86 1.03 0.38 2.25
CA CYS A 86 -0.37 0.00 2.22
C CYS A 86 -0.59 -1.45 1.77
N GLU A 87 0.30 -2.03 0.95
CA GLU A 87 0.20 -3.44 0.54
C GLU A 87 0.21 -4.41 1.73
N HIS A 88 0.94 -4.07 2.80
CA HIS A 88 0.90 -4.83 4.06
C HIS A 88 -0.39 -4.59 4.86
N MET A 89 -0.97 -3.39 4.77
CA MET A 89 -2.25 -3.08 5.42
C MET A 89 -3.37 -3.94 4.82
N PHE A 90 -3.41 -4.12 3.49
CA PHE A 90 -4.28 -5.10 2.84
C PHE A 90 -4.09 -6.51 3.41
N SER A 91 -2.83 -6.99 3.46
CA SER A 91 -2.52 -8.31 4.02
C SER A 91 -3.01 -8.47 5.46
N HIS A 92 -2.80 -7.48 6.32
CA HIS A 92 -3.22 -7.54 7.72
C HIS A 92 -4.75 -7.58 7.87
N ILE A 93 -5.51 -6.88 7.04
CA ILE A 93 -6.98 -7.01 7.04
C ILE A 93 -7.40 -8.45 6.69
N TRP A 94 -6.77 -9.06 5.69
CA TRP A 94 -7.06 -10.43 5.29
C TRP A 94 -6.65 -11.46 6.35
N GLU A 95 -5.52 -11.25 7.03
CA GLU A 95 -5.07 -12.07 8.16
C GLU A 95 -6.05 -12.01 9.33
N MET A 96 -6.43 -10.80 9.75
CA MET A 96 -7.37 -10.60 10.88
C MET A 96 -8.76 -11.13 10.57
N SER A 97 -9.21 -11.05 9.31
CA SER A 97 -10.49 -11.62 8.88
C SER A 97 -10.46 -13.13 8.64
N GLY A 98 -9.31 -13.78 8.85
CA GLY A 98 -9.17 -15.23 8.79
C GLY A 98 -9.37 -15.82 7.40
N VAL A 99 -8.97 -15.09 6.34
CA VAL A 99 -9.07 -15.56 4.95
C VAL A 99 -8.52 -16.99 4.80
N LYS A 100 -9.27 -17.82 4.06
CA LYS A 100 -8.90 -19.19 3.70
C LYS A 100 -9.02 -19.35 2.19
N LYS A 101 -8.11 -20.12 1.61
CA LYS A 101 -8.23 -20.62 0.24
C LYS A 101 -9.32 -21.70 0.18
N GLU A 102 -9.67 -22.12 -1.05
CA GLU A 102 -10.65 -23.18 -1.29
C GLU A 102 -10.33 -24.50 -0.56
N ASP A 103 -9.05 -24.82 -0.41
CA ASP A 103 -8.57 -26.00 0.32
C ASP A 103 -8.66 -25.89 1.86
N GLY A 104 -9.19 -24.78 2.38
CA GLY A 104 -9.34 -24.50 3.81
C GLY A 104 -8.05 -24.03 4.50
N THR A 105 -6.93 -23.93 3.79
CA THR A 105 -5.66 -23.45 4.35
C THR A 105 -5.58 -21.91 4.27
N ALA A 106 -4.86 -21.30 5.21
CA ALA A 106 -4.61 -19.86 5.17
C ALA A 106 -3.58 -19.53 4.07
N PRO A 107 -3.79 -18.49 3.25
CA PRO A 107 -2.74 -17.99 2.36
C PRO A 107 -1.55 -17.49 3.20
N SER A 108 -0.34 -17.60 2.65
CA SER A 108 0.84 -17.07 3.33
C SER A 108 0.85 -15.53 3.35
N HIS A 109 1.47 -14.93 4.36
CA HIS A 109 1.65 -13.47 4.46
C HIS A 109 2.16 -12.85 3.15
N GLY A 110 3.30 -13.33 2.65
CA GLY A 110 3.89 -12.79 1.41
C GLY A 110 2.98 -12.92 0.18
N PHE A 111 2.11 -13.93 0.13
CA PHE A 111 1.13 -14.06 -0.96
C PHE A 111 0.03 -13.01 -0.88
N MET A 112 -0.50 -12.75 0.32
CA MET A 112 -1.43 -11.65 0.55
C MET A 112 -0.76 -10.31 0.24
N VAL A 113 0.45 -10.06 0.76
CA VAL A 113 1.23 -8.86 0.43
C VAL A 113 1.44 -8.70 -1.09
N GLY A 114 1.67 -9.79 -1.82
CA GLY A 114 1.79 -9.75 -3.29
C GLY A 114 0.52 -9.23 -4.00
N ILE A 115 -0.66 -9.70 -3.60
CA ILE A 115 -1.95 -9.17 -4.12
C ILE A 115 -2.17 -7.73 -3.66
N GLY A 116 -1.79 -7.41 -2.42
CA GLY A 116 -1.77 -6.04 -1.91
C GLY A 116 -0.87 -5.11 -2.75
N THR A 117 0.27 -5.61 -3.24
CA THR A 117 1.22 -4.84 -4.06
C THR A 117 0.63 -4.49 -5.42
N LEU A 118 -0.04 -5.45 -6.07
CA LEU A 118 -0.76 -5.19 -7.32
C LEU A 118 -1.88 -4.16 -7.11
N THR A 119 -2.65 -4.33 -6.03
CA THR A 119 -3.76 -3.42 -5.67
C THR A 119 -3.25 -2.00 -5.38
N ALA A 120 -2.18 -1.88 -4.59
CA ALA A 120 -1.55 -0.59 -4.27
C ALA A 120 -1.04 0.12 -5.53
N THR A 121 -0.42 -0.62 -6.45
CA THR A 121 0.06 -0.06 -7.72
C THR A 121 -1.11 0.47 -8.57
N VAL A 122 -2.24 -0.27 -8.64
CA VAL A 122 -3.45 0.20 -9.34
C VAL A 122 -4.02 1.47 -8.72
N ILE A 123 -4.06 1.56 -7.39
CA ILE A 123 -4.54 2.77 -6.69
C ILE A 123 -3.63 3.97 -7.00
N MET A 124 -2.31 3.77 -6.99
CA MET A 124 -1.35 4.82 -7.33
C MET A 124 -1.49 5.25 -8.80
N ASP A 125 -1.53 4.30 -9.74
CA ASP A 125 -1.71 4.59 -11.17
C ASP A 125 -3.04 5.33 -11.43
N SER A 126 -4.13 4.89 -10.80
CA SER A 126 -5.44 5.55 -10.87
C SER A 126 -5.36 6.99 -10.36
N PHE A 127 -4.82 7.20 -9.15
CA PHE A 127 -4.74 8.53 -8.56
C PHE A 127 -3.93 9.49 -9.44
N PHE A 128 -2.77 9.06 -9.92
CA PHE A 128 -1.87 9.91 -10.71
C PHE A 128 -2.30 10.06 -12.18
N SER A 129 -3.24 9.26 -12.67
CA SER A 129 -3.80 9.41 -14.03
C SER A 129 -4.58 10.72 -14.23
N LYS A 130 -5.01 11.35 -13.13
CA LYS A 130 -5.79 12.60 -13.15
C LYS A 130 -5.13 13.63 -12.22
N PRO A 131 -4.72 14.80 -12.73
CA PRO A 131 -4.21 15.88 -11.89
C PRO A 131 -5.13 16.20 -10.71
N PHE A 132 -4.55 16.41 -9.52
CA PHE A 132 -5.24 17.05 -8.39
C PHE A 132 -4.78 18.49 -8.31
N THR A 133 -5.73 19.43 -8.34
CA THR A 133 -5.46 20.86 -8.48
C THR A 133 -6.24 21.65 -7.43
N HIS A 134 -5.95 22.94 -7.30
CA HIS A 134 -6.67 23.83 -6.37
C HIS A 134 -8.18 23.86 -6.59
N SER A 135 -8.68 23.60 -7.81
CA SER A 135 -10.14 23.55 -8.05
C SER A 135 -10.82 22.34 -7.43
N ASP A 136 -10.07 21.30 -7.06
CA ASP A 136 -10.60 20.06 -6.47
C ASP A 136 -10.75 20.15 -4.95
N ILE A 137 -10.14 21.16 -4.30
CA ILE A 137 -10.04 21.28 -2.84
C ILE A 137 -11.41 21.44 -2.19
N GLU A 138 -12.28 22.29 -2.75
CA GLU A 138 -13.62 22.52 -2.19
C GLU A 138 -14.43 21.22 -2.13
N GLU A 139 -14.39 20.44 -3.21
CA GLU A 139 -15.07 19.15 -3.28
C GLU A 139 -14.45 18.11 -2.33
N ALA A 140 -13.12 18.06 -2.24
CA ALA A 140 -12.41 17.18 -1.30
C ALA A 140 -12.80 17.48 0.16
N LEU A 141 -12.85 18.76 0.55
CA LEU A 141 -13.27 19.20 1.88
C LEU A 141 -14.73 18.85 2.20
N LEU A 142 -15.61 18.87 1.18
CA LEU A 142 -17.02 18.47 1.33
C LEU A 142 -17.17 16.95 1.50
N ARG A 143 -16.33 16.16 0.83
CA ARG A 143 -16.33 14.69 0.92
C ARG A 143 -15.64 14.16 2.18
N TYR A 144 -14.80 14.97 2.83
CA TYR A 144 -14.12 14.57 4.06
C TYR A 144 -15.10 14.48 5.23
N PRO A 145 -15.32 13.29 5.82
CA PRO A 145 -16.37 13.08 6.80
C PRO A 145 -16.04 13.76 8.12
N ALA A 146 -17.08 14.17 8.87
CA ALA A 146 -16.89 14.59 10.26
C ALA A 146 -16.41 13.42 11.12
N TRP A 147 -15.75 13.69 12.24
CA TRP A 147 -15.25 12.63 13.12
C TRP A 147 -16.33 11.63 13.55
N GLU A 148 -17.52 12.11 13.91
CA GLU A 148 -18.63 11.25 14.36
C GLU A 148 -19.06 10.27 13.26
N GLU A 149 -19.08 10.72 12.00
CA GLU A 149 -19.36 9.86 10.85
C GLU A 149 -18.23 8.85 10.64
N ARG A 150 -16.98 9.30 10.77
CA ARG A 150 -15.79 8.45 10.66
C ARG A 150 -15.76 7.35 11.72
N GLU A 151 -16.06 7.69 12.96
CA GLU A 151 -16.17 6.73 14.06
C GLU A 151 -17.26 5.69 13.80
N ASN A 152 -18.43 6.11 13.29
CA ASN A 152 -19.51 5.19 12.91
C ASN A 152 -19.09 4.25 11.76
N MET A 153 -18.33 4.74 10.78
CA MET A 153 -17.77 3.89 9.72
C MET A 153 -16.81 2.83 10.28
N ILE A 154 -15.91 3.23 11.18
CA ILE A 154 -14.97 2.31 11.84
C ILE A 154 -15.75 1.24 12.63
N ARG A 155 -16.77 1.65 13.38
CA ARG A 155 -17.63 0.74 14.15
C ARG A 155 -18.36 -0.25 13.26
N GLY A 156 -18.86 0.20 12.10
CA GLY A 156 -19.53 -0.66 11.13
C GLY A 156 -18.61 -1.69 10.48
N LEU A 157 -17.33 -1.37 10.27
CA LEU A 157 -16.37 -2.26 9.63
C LEU A 157 -15.70 -3.25 10.58
N PHE A 158 -15.37 -2.82 11.81
CA PHE A 158 -14.57 -3.60 12.76
C PHE A 158 -15.35 -4.11 13.97
N GLY A 159 -16.61 -3.69 14.13
CA GLY A 159 -17.42 -4.01 15.31
C GLY A 159 -16.93 -3.27 16.56
N GLU A 160 -17.31 -3.78 17.74
CA GLU A 160 -16.84 -3.29 19.04
C GLU A 160 -15.72 -4.18 19.57
N GLY A 161 -14.77 -3.60 20.30
CA GLY A 161 -13.73 -4.34 21.02
C GLY A 161 -12.36 -3.69 21.00
N GLU A 162 -11.32 -4.43 21.40
CA GLU A 162 -9.95 -3.92 21.47
C GLU A 162 -9.40 -3.49 20.10
N LEU A 163 -9.69 -4.27 19.04
CA LEU A 163 -9.28 -3.91 17.68
C LEU A 163 -9.93 -2.60 17.23
N PHE A 164 -11.22 -2.41 17.53
CA PHE A 164 -11.94 -1.18 17.25
C PHE A 164 -11.28 0.01 17.96
N ASN A 165 -11.02 -0.09 19.26
CA ASN A 165 -10.38 0.99 20.03
C ASN A 165 -9.01 1.36 19.45
N LYS A 166 -8.20 0.36 19.09
CA LYS A 166 -6.90 0.60 18.46
C LYS A 166 -7.03 1.30 17.10
N ILE A 167 -7.95 0.86 16.24
CA ILE A 167 -8.18 1.49 14.93
C ILE A 167 -8.72 2.91 15.11
N LEU A 168 -9.56 3.13 16.11
CA LEU A 168 -10.06 4.45 16.47
C LEU A 168 -8.91 5.38 16.84
N ASP A 169 -7.98 4.94 17.69
CA ASP A 169 -6.78 5.70 18.06
C ASP A 169 -5.91 6.02 16.83
N GLU A 170 -5.65 5.02 15.97
CA GLU A 170 -4.88 5.19 14.74
C GLU A 170 -5.54 6.18 13.76
N CYS A 171 -6.87 6.12 13.61
CA CYS A 171 -7.62 7.07 12.80
C CYS A 171 -7.68 8.47 13.43
N ARG A 172 -7.75 8.57 14.76
CA ARG A 172 -7.79 9.85 15.47
C ARG A 172 -6.50 10.63 15.28
N VAL A 173 -5.35 9.94 15.32
CA VAL A 173 -4.02 10.54 15.12
C VAL A 173 -3.92 11.26 13.78
N LYS A 174 -4.53 10.73 12.73
CA LYS A 174 -4.45 11.27 11.36
C LYS A 174 -5.69 12.01 10.87
N HIS A 175 -6.74 12.12 11.69
CA HIS A 175 -7.92 12.89 11.32
C HIS A 175 -7.63 14.39 11.49
N LEU A 176 -7.76 15.14 10.40
CA LEU A 176 -7.45 16.57 10.39
C LEU A 176 -8.71 17.43 10.57
N GLU A 177 -8.54 18.55 11.25
CA GLU A 177 -9.51 19.65 11.19
C GLU A 177 -9.50 20.28 9.79
N LYS A 178 -10.62 20.92 9.39
CA LYS A 178 -10.82 21.41 8.02
C LYS A 178 -9.73 22.36 7.52
N ASP A 179 -9.25 23.25 8.36
CA ASP A 179 -8.20 24.21 7.97
C ASP A 179 -6.87 23.48 7.70
N ALA A 180 -6.48 22.56 8.57
CA ALA A 180 -5.27 21.75 8.38
C ALA A 180 -5.38 20.82 7.16
N LEU A 181 -6.57 20.28 6.89
CA LEU A 181 -6.83 19.49 5.69
C LEU A 181 -6.72 20.38 4.44
N ALA A 182 -7.27 21.58 4.44
CA ALA A 182 -7.18 22.51 3.32
C ALA A 182 -5.72 22.87 2.99
N GLU A 183 -4.89 23.11 4.01
CA GLU A 183 -3.44 23.34 3.84
C GLU A 183 -2.75 22.13 3.22
N ARG A 184 -3.05 20.91 3.69
CA ARG A 184 -2.48 19.68 3.13
C ARG A 184 -2.94 19.44 1.68
N LEU A 185 -4.20 19.69 1.37
CA LEU A 185 -4.74 19.56 0.00
C LEU A 185 -4.10 20.57 -0.95
N ALA A 186 -3.84 21.81 -0.50
CA ALA A 186 -3.09 22.79 -1.26
C ALA A 186 -1.66 22.30 -1.55
N LEU A 187 -0.97 21.73 -0.55
CA LEU A 187 0.35 21.13 -0.74
C LEU A 187 0.32 19.98 -1.76
N ILE A 188 -0.69 19.10 -1.69
CA ILE A 188 -0.87 18.00 -2.65
C ILE A 188 -1.06 18.58 -4.06
N ALA A 189 -1.88 19.61 -4.22
CA ALA A 189 -2.12 20.26 -5.52
C ALA A 189 -0.85 20.93 -6.08
N ASP A 190 -0.10 21.64 -5.24
CA ASP A 190 1.13 22.34 -5.63
C ASP A 190 2.27 21.38 -5.98
N SER A 191 2.33 20.21 -5.32
CA SER A 191 3.39 19.22 -5.50
C SER A 191 3.00 18.03 -6.40
N PHE A 192 1.79 18.05 -6.99
CA PHE A 192 1.24 16.89 -7.71
C PHE A 192 2.16 16.33 -8.80
N GLU A 193 2.67 17.21 -9.69
CA GLU A 193 3.52 16.79 -10.82
C GLU A 193 4.86 16.21 -10.34
N GLU A 194 5.47 16.82 -9.32
CA GLU A 194 6.70 16.31 -8.72
C GLU A 194 6.45 14.94 -8.07
N LEU A 195 5.34 14.81 -7.34
CA LEU A 195 4.98 13.57 -6.68
C LEU A 195 4.71 12.46 -7.70
N HIS A 196 3.96 12.76 -8.77
CA HIS A 196 3.71 11.85 -9.88
C HIS A 196 5.03 11.37 -10.51
N GLU A 197 5.98 12.26 -10.76
CA GLU A 197 7.27 11.88 -11.31
C GLU A 197 8.07 10.99 -10.35
N ARG A 198 8.17 11.38 -9.07
CA ARG A 198 8.93 10.62 -8.06
C ARG A 198 8.34 9.22 -7.84
N VAL A 199 7.02 9.12 -7.71
CA VAL A 199 6.30 7.84 -7.55
C VAL A 199 6.42 7.01 -8.83
N GLY A 200 6.23 7.61 -10.00
CA GLY A 200 6.33 6.91 -11.29
C GLY A 200 7.72 6.33 -11.57
N ARG A 201 8.80 6.98 -11.10
CA ARG A 201 10.17 6.43 -11.17
C ARG A 201 10.39 5.22 -10.25
N GLN A 202 9.66 5.15 -9.15
CA GLN A 202 9.75 4.08 -8.16
C GLN A 202 8.90 2.87 -8.54
N LEU A 203 7.72 3.10 -9.12
CA LEU A 203 6.77 2.04 -9.48
C LEU A 203 7.23 1.22 -10.69
N MET A 204 6.68 0.01 -10.75
CA MET A 204 6.76 -0.85 -11.94
C MET A 204 5.35 -1.01 -12.53
N PRO A 205 5.19 -1.06 -13.86
CA PRO A 205 3.87 -1.25 -14.46
C PRO A 205 3.18 -2.50 -13.92
N VAL A 206 1.88 -2.39 -13.61
CA VAL A 206 1.09 -3.49 -13.06
C VAL A 206 1.20 -4.80 -13.87
N PRO A 207 1.17 -4.80 -15.22
CA PRO A 207 1.34 -6.04 -15.99
C PRO A 207 2.71 -6.70 -15.76
N ARG A 208 3.78 -5.90 -15.57
CA ARG A 208 5.12 -6.40 -15.26
C ARG A 208 5.16 -7.03 -13.88
N LEU A 209 4.59 -6.37 -12.86
CA LEU A 209 4.52 -6.93 -11.50
C LEU A 209 3.69 -8.22 -11.44
N ARG A 210 2.52 -8.24 -12.09
CA ARG A 210 1.64 -9.42 -12.16
C ARG A 210 2.37 -10.60 -12.81
N GLU A 211 3.09 -10.34 -13.91
CA GLU A 211 3.90 -11.37 -14.58
C GLU A 211 5.07 -11.85 -13.72
N MET A 212 5.78 -10.95 -13.04
CA MET A 212 6.88 -11.31 -12.13
C MET A 212 6.41 -12.24 -11.00
N LEU A 213 5.24 -11.95 -10.40
CA LEU A 213 4.64 -12.80 -9.37
C LEU A 213 4.26 -14.18 -9.92
N ARG A 214 3.55 -14.20 -11.07
CA ARG A 214 3.12 -15.44 -11.74
C ARG A 214 4.31 -16.33 -12.11
N VAL A 215 5.35 -15.74 -12.69
CA VAL A 215 6.58 -16.45 -13.08
C VAL A 215 7.32 -16.99 -11.86
N ALA A 216 7.33 -16.29 -10.74
CA ALA A 216 7.92 -16.76 -9.48
C ALA A 216 7.07 -17.83 -8.74
N GLY A 217 5.89 -18.18 -9.28
CA GLY A 217 4.95 -19.11 -8.67
C GLY A 217 4.23 -18.54 -7.45
N CYS A 218 4.02 -17.23 -7.43
CA CYS A 218 3.18 -16.54 -6.44
C CYS A 218 1.77 -16.33 -6.99
N PRO A 219 0.76 -16.16 -6.13
CA PRO A 219 -0.56 -15.69 -6.55
C PRO A 219 -0.48 -14.40 -7.36
N SER A 220 -1.28 -14.36 -8.41
CA SER A 220 -1.43 -13.26 -9.36
C SER A 220 -2.88 -12.83 -9.55
N THR A 221 -3.84 -13.57 -8.98
CA THR A 221 -5.26 -13.20 -8.85
C THR A 221 -5.73 -13.25 -7.40
N THR A 222 -6.86 -12.60 -7.10
CA THR A 222 -7.48 -12.56 -5.77
C THR A 222 -7.96 -13.92 -5.28
N GLU A 223 -8.45 -14.77 -6.19
CA GLU A 223 -9.02 -16.08 -5.89
C GLU A 223 -7.95 -17.04 -5.39
N GLU A 224 -6.72 -16.91 -5.89
CA GLU A 224 -5.57 -17.73 -5.48
C GLU A 224 -5.21 -17.54 -3.99
N ILE A 225 -5.60 -16.42 -3.37
CA ILE A 225 -5.49 -16.19 -1.93
C ILE A 225 -6.82 -16.38 -1.18
N GLY A 226 -7.90 -16.74 -1.87
CA GLY A 226 -9.21 -17.04 -1.29
C GLY A 226 -10.11 -15.82 -1.05
N ILE A 227 -9.95 -14.75 -1.82
CA ILE A 227 -10.86 -13.59 -1.78
C ILE A 227 -11.42 -13.29 -3.17
N THR A 228 -12.59 -12.64 -3.22
CA THR A 228 -13.17 -12.16 -4.47
C THR A 228 -12.60 -10.77 -4.86
N PRO A 229 -12.71 -10.37 -6.14
CA PRO A 229 -12.35 -9.01 -6.58
C PRO A 229 -13.04 -7.93 -5.75
N GLN A 230 -14.35 -8.11 -5.48
CA GLN A 230 -15.15 -7.15 -4.71
C GLN A 230 -14.71 -7.08 -3.24
N ARG A 231 -14.30 -8.21 -2.65
CA ARG A 231 -13.72 -8.21 -1.29
C ARG A 231 -12.37 -7.51 -1.27
N CYS A 232 -11.53 -7.69 -2.28
CA CYS A 232 -10.27 -6.97 -2.42
C CYS A 232 -10.50 -5.46 -2.52
N ALA A 233 -11.41 -5.03 -3.40
CA ALA A 233 -11.80 -3.63 -3.55
C ALA A 233 -12.32 -3.01 -2.25
N ALA A 234 -13.25 -3.69 -1.56
CA ALA A 234 -13.79 -3.23 -0.27
C ALA A 234 -12.71 -3.15 0.82
N THR A 235 -11.68 -3.98 0.74
CA THR A 235 -10.55 -3.97 1.70
C THR A 235 -9.81 -2.63 1.67
N THR A 236 -9.82 -1.88 0.57
CA THR A 236 -9.18 -0.56 0.46
C THR A 236 -9.60 0.39 1.59
N ILE A 237 -10.90 0.41 1.93
CA ILE A 237 -11.45 1.27 2.99
C ILE A 237 -10.94 0.81 4.37
N ALA A 238 -11.02 -0.49 4.64
CA ALA A 238 -10.58 -1.05 5.92
C ALA A 238 -9.05 -0.93 6.10
N ALA A 239 -8.28 -1.16 5.03
CA ALA A 239 -6.83 -1.03 5.02
C ALA A 239 -6.43 0.41 5.33
N GLN A 240 -7.11 1.40 4.75
CA GLN A 240 -6.86 2.83 5.03
C GLN A 240 -7.02 3.18 6.51
N MET A 241 -7.89 2.50 7.24
CA MET A 241 -8.12 2.76 8.67
C MET A 241 -7.07 2.14 9.60
N LEU A 242 -6.29 1.16 9.13
CA LEU A 242 -5.60 0.22 10.01
C LEU A 242 -4.42 0.83 10.79
N ARG A 243 -3.74 1.84 10.23
CA ARG A 243 -2.56 2.49 10.84
C ARG A 243 -2.55 3.99 10.58
N SER A 244 -1.97 4.75 11.49
CA SER A 244 -1.80 6.20 11.43
C SER A 244 -0.77 6.67 10.39
N ARG A 245 0.13 5.78 9.96
CA ARG A 245 1.10 6.02 8.87
C ARG A 245 0.40 6.47 7.59
N TYR A 246 0.92 7.52 6.97
CA TYR A 246 0.39 8.05 5.72
C TYR A 246 0.75 7.17 4.51
N THR A 247 -0.22 6.85 3.66
CA THR A 247 -0.01 6.05 2.43
C THR A 247 -0.82 6.64 1.28
N VAL A 248 -0.73 6.05 0.08
CA VAL A 248 -1.64 6.37 -1.02
C VAL A 248 -3.11 6.21 -0.61
N LEU A 249 -3.42 5.32 0.33
CA LEU A 249 -4.79 5.17 0.84
C LEU A 249 -5.27 6.43 1.56
N ASP A 250 -4.39 7.11 2.28
CA ASP A 250 -4.69 8.39 2.94
C ASP A 250 -4.77 9.52 1.93
N LEU A 251 -3.89 9.51 0.92
CA LEU A 251 -3.93 10.45 -0.18
C LEU A 251 -5.28 10.41 -0.90
N VAL A 252 -5.73 9.24 -1.36
CA VAL A 252 -7.03 9.12 -2.03
C VAL A 252 -8.20 9.41 -1.08
N TYR A 253 -8.06 9.14 0.22
CA TYR A 253 -9.08 9.47 1.22
C TYR A 253 -9.23 10.99 1.40
N GLU A 254 -8.12 11.70 1.63
CA GLU A 254 -8.11 13.14 1.86
C GLU A 254 -8.52 13.91 0.60
N THR A 255 -8.07 13.49 -0.59
CA THR A 255 -8.45 14.13 -1.86
C THR A 255 -9.88 13.79 -2.32
N GLY A 256 -10.64 13.04 -1.51
CA GLY A 256 -12.01 12.65 -1.85
C GLY A 256 -12.13 11.67 -3.03
N ARG A 257 -11.07 10.91 -3.34
CA ARG A 257 -10.96 9.95 -4.45
C ARG A 257 -11.01 8.48 -4.02
N LEU A 258 -11.25 8.19 -2.73
CA LEU A 258 -11.27 6.82 -2.20
C LEU A 258 -12.31 5.92 -2.88
N HIS A 259 -13.51 6.43 -3.17
CA HIS A 259 -14.55 5.65 -3.86
C HIS A 259 -14.13 5.29 -5.30
N GLU A 260 -13.47 6.21 -5.99
CA GLU A 260 -12.92 5.97 -7.33
C GLU A 260 -11.84 4.89 -7.26
N ALA A 261 -10.90 4.99 -6.31
CA ALA A 261 -9.88 3.97 -6.09
C ALA A 261 -10.49 2.58 -5.81
N VAL A 262 -11.54 2.48 -5.00
CA VAL A 262 -12.28 1.22 -4.76
C VAL A 262 -12.88 0.68 -6.06
N THR A 263 -13.46 1.55 -6.88
CA THR A 263 -14.07 1.16 -8.16
C THR A 263 -13.03 0.65 -9.14
N ASP A 264 -11.91 1.35 -9.27
CA ASP A 264 -10.83 0.98 -10.19
C ASP A 264 -10.16 -0.33 -9.77
N VAL A 265 -10.00 -0.58 -8.46
CA VAL A 265 -9.53 -1.86 -7.95
C VAL A 265 -10.50 -2.99 -8.29
N ALA A 266 -11.82 -2.76 -8.16
CA ALA A 266 -12.82 -3.77 -8.53
C ALA A 266 -12.73 -4.10 -10.03
N SER A 267 -12.68 -3.07 -10.90
CA SER A 267 -12.55 -3.26 -12.34
C SER A 267 -11.27 -3.99 -12.73
N PHE A 268 -10.13 -3.64 -12.14
CA PHE A 268 -8.85 -4.29 -12.42
C PHE A 268 -8.82 -5.79 -12.10
N TRP A 269 -9.55 -6.22 -11.07
CA TRP A 269 -9.60 -7.61 -10.65
C TRP A 269 -10.73 -8.40 -11.33
N ASP A 270 -11.74 -7.73 -11.88
CA ASP A 270 -12.77 -8.37 -12.71
C ASP A 270 -12.30 -8.62 -14.17
N ASP A 271 -11.25 -7.91 -14.63
CA ASP A 271 -10.59 -8.05 -15.95
C ASP A 271 -9.49 -9.14 -16.02
#